data_AF-A0A2E8LDN0-F1
#
_entry.id   AF-A0A2E8LDN0-F1
#
_cell.length_a   1.000
_cell.length_b   1.000
_cell.length_c   1.000
_cell.angle_alpha   90.00
_cell.angle_beta   90.00
_cell.angle_gamma   90.00
#
_symmetry.space_group_name_H-M   'P 1'
#
loop_
_entity.id
_entity.type
_entity.pdbx_description
1 polymer ?
#
loop_
_entity_poly.entity_id
_entity_poly.type
_entity_poly.pdbx_seq_one_letter_code
_entity_poly.pdbx_strand_id
1 'polypeptide(L)'
;MSVEKGTNWGERARPPADLIVVDDSAAAIEMIAAKRRANSPLPAVGLRGGDLVRTLGGPTSPDLASAEEALRVTVDLGAVLVDGVLHWFLDHLVARRSWLRGQVLIVANAAFVDNWNVAPRAHPGDGRFDTLETSTMSLGDRWRARSRLKLGTHLPHPAITTRRVEAVQYDFQRPMPIRLDGRSIGGAQNLSLRLEPDAVDIWI
;
A
#
# COMPACT_ATOMS: atom_id res chain seq x y z
N MET A 1 5.11 -11.02 -13.38
CA MET A 1 4.94 -12.42 -12.98
C MET A 1 4.02 -12.41 -11.78
N SER A 2 2.76 -12.81 -11.94
CA SER A 2 1.84 -12.95 -10.81
C SER A 2 2.35 -14.04 -9.86
N VAL A 3 2.44 -13.77 -8.56
CA VAL A 3 2.81 -14.76 -7.53
C VAL A 3 1.94 -16.03 -7.69
N GLU A 4 2.57 -17.12 -8.14
CA GLU A 4 1.96 -18.44 -8.17
C GLU A 4 1.83 -18.98 -6.74
N LYS A 5 0.66 -19.54 -6.44
CA LYS A 5 0.36 -20.09 -5.12
C LYS A 5 1.31 -21.26 -4.82
N GLY A 6 2.27 -21.06 -3.92
CA GLY A 6 3.21 -22.08 -3.46
C GLY A 6 4.68 -21.84 -3.82
N THR A 7 4.99 -20.78 -4.56
CA THR A 7 6.38 -20.38 -4.86
C THR A 7 6.86 -19.37 -3.83
N ASN A 8 8.09 -19.49 -3.34
CA ASN A 8 8.69 -18.49 -2.46
C ASN A 8 8.80 -17.17 -3.26
N TRP A 9 8.02 -16.17 -2.86
CA TRP A 9 8.12 -14.83 -3.43
C TRP A 9 9.19 -14.05 -2.66
N GLY A 10 10.20 -13.61 -3.41
CA GLY A 10 11.43 -13.05 -2.88
C GLY A 10 12.56 -14.07 -2.72
N GLU A 11 13.76 -13.55 -2.53
CA GLU A 11 14.97 -14.31 -2.30
C GLU A 11 15.69 -13.80 -1.05
N ARG A 12 16.33 -14.70 -0.31
CA ARG A 12 17.25 -14.30 0.74
C ARG A 12 18.63 -14.08 0.12
N ALA A 13 19.18 -12.88 0.32
CA ALA A 13 20.44 -12.47 -0.26
C ALA A 13 21.17 -11.50 0.67
N ARG A 14 22.47 -11.30 0.44
CA ARG A 14 23.22 -10.23 1.11
C ARG A 14 22.77 -8.87 0.56
N PRO A 15 22.37 -7.92 1.42
CA PRO A 15 22.15 -6.52 1.05
C PRO A 15 23.31 -5.95 0.22
N PRO A 16 23.03 -5.18 -0.83
CA PRO A 16 24.08 -4.51 -1.58
C PRO A 16 24.72 -3.39 -0.75
N ALA A 17 26.00 -3.09 -1.01
CA ALA A 17 26.76 -2.12 -0.23
C ALA A 17 26.19 -0.68 -0.31
N ASP A 18 25.41 -0.38 -1.35
CA ASP A 18 24.74 0.89 -1.59
C ASP A 18 23.25 0.87 -1.20
N LEU A 19 22.80 -0.11 -0.39
CA LEU A 19 21.43 -0.18 0.11
C LEU A 19 21.06 1.10 0.87
N ILE A 20 20.00 1.77 0.43
CA ILE A 20 19.44 2.93 1.13
C ILE A 20 18.35 2.46 2.07
N VAL A 21 18.62 2.49 3.37
CA VAL A 21 17.66 2.10 4.42
C VAL A 21 16.84 3.32 4.86
N VAL A 22 15.51 3.19 4.78
CA VAL A 22 14.54 4.21 5.20
C VAL A 22 13.56 3.64 6.24
N ASP A 23 12.87 4.52 6.96
CA ASP A 23 12.03 4.10 8.08
C ASP A 23 10.73 3.40 7.63
N ASP A 24 10.11 3.87 6.55
CA ASP A 24 8.81 3.39 6.05
C ASP A 24 8.63 3.58 4.53
N SER A 25 7.53 3.05 4.01
CA SER A 25 7.14 3.15 2.61
C SER A 25 6.98 4.59 2.12
N ALA A 26 6.56 5.51 3.00
CA ALA A 26 6.38 6.90 2.62
C ALA A 26 7.74 7.59 2.42
N ALA A 27 8.77 7.25 3.21
CA ALA A 27 10.13 7.72 2.96
C ALA A 27 10.70 7.10 1.67
N ALA A 28 10.42 5.82 1.40
CA ALA A 28 10.83 5.17 0.16
C ALA A 28 10.18 5.83 -1.07
N ILE A 29 8.89 6.16 -1.01
CA ILE A 29 8.16 6.69 -2.17
C ILE A 29 8.63 8.08 -2.59
N GLU A 30 9.10 8.91 -1.66
CA GLU A 30 9.69 10.21 -2.00
C GLU A 30 10.93 10.05 -2.90
N MET A 31 11.81 9.12 -2.54
CA MET A 31 13.00 8.80 -3.31
C MET A 31 12.66 8.14 -4.65
N ILE A 32 11.78 7.13 -4.63
CA ILE A 32 11.33 6.41 -5.85
C ILE A 32 10.69 7.39 -6.83
N ALA A 33 9.78 8.25 -6.36
CA ALA A 33 9.12 9.24 -7.21
C ALA A 33 10.11 10.25 -7.80
N ALA A 34 11.11 10.70 -7.03
CA ALA A 34 12.16 11.58 -7.55
C ALA A 34 12.97 10.91 -8.68
N LYS A 35 13.38 9.65 -8.50
CA LYS A 35 14.11 8.87 -9.50
C LYS A 35 13.27 8.59 -10.75
N ARG A 36 11.99 8.22 -10.59
CA ARG A 36 11.03 8.03 -11.68
C ARG A 36 10.87 9.31 -12.51
N ARG A 37 10.68 10.46 -11.87
CA ARG A 37 10.56 11.76 -12.56
C ARG A 37 11.84 12.15 -13.31
N ALA A 38 13.00 11.81 -12.76
CA ALA A 38 14.30 12.03 -13.38
C ALA A 38 14.68 10.94 -14.41
N ASN A 39 13.80 9.98 -14.69
CA ASN A 39 14.06 8.82 -15.55
C ASN A 39 15.40 8.13 -15.24
N SER A 40 15.70 7.99 -13.95
CA SER A 40 16.96 7.42 -13.45
C SER A 40 16.72 6.07 -12.78
N PRO A 41 17.73 5.18 -12.74
CA PRO A 41 17.60 3.89 -12.07
C PRO A 41 17.15 4.04 -10.61
N LEU A 42 16.28 3.12 -10.17
CA LEU A 42 15.88 3.03 -8.77
C LEU A 42 17.04 2.44 -7.95
N PRO A 43 17.38 3.02 -6.78
CA PRO A 43 18.34 2.41 -5.87
C PRO A 43 17.74 1.17 -5.22
N ALA A 44 18.58 0.31 -4.65
CA ALA A 44 18.13 -0.69 -3.70
C ALA A 44 17.60 0.02 -2.45
N VAL A 45 16.37 -0.30 -2.04
CA VAL A 45 15.71 0.34 -0.88
C VAL A 45 15.44 -0.70 0.18
N GLY A 46 15.89 -0.41 1.40
CA GLY A 46 15.57 -1.20 2.59
C GLY A 46 14.54 -0.50 3.45
N LEU A 47 13.55 -1.22 3.96
CA LEU A 47 12.56 -0.68 4.90
C LEU A 47 12.85 -1.17 6.32
N ARG A 48 12.83 -0.28 7.31
CA ARG A 48 12.93 -0.68 8.74
C ARG A 48 11.59 -1.10 9.33
N GLY A 49 10.48 -0.71 8.71
CA GLY A 49 9.15 -0.94 9.24
C GLY A 49 8.06 -0.42 8.32
N GLY A 50 6.89 -0.21 8.89
CA GLY A 50 5.71 0.25 8.17
C GLY A 50 4.79 -0.89 7.71
N ASP A 51 3.74 -0.51 6.99
CA ASP A 51 2.66 -1.41 6.63
C ASP A 51 3.12 -2.50 5.67
N LEU A 52 4.00 -2.17 4.72
CA LEU A 52 4.60 -3.15 3.80
C LEU A 52 5.36 -4.23 4.55
N VAL A 53 6.34 -3.85 5.39
CA VAL A 53 7.13 -4.80 6.19
C VAL A 53 6.24 -5.73 7.01
N ARG A 54 5.16 -5.17 7.58
CA ARG A 54 4.20 -5.94 8.36
C ARG A 54 3.39 -6.92 7.50
N THR A 55 2.99 -6.53 6.29
CA THR A 55 2.35 -7.43 5.31
C THR A 55 3.26 -8.59 4.93
N LEU A 56 4.57 -8.33 4.83
CA LEU A 56 5.59 -9.30 4.46
C LEU A 56 6.03 -10.22 5.62
N GLY A 57 5.46 -10.05 6.81
CA GLY A 57 5.75 -10.90 7.97
C GLY A 57 7.02 -10.53 8.75
N GLY A 58 7.52 -9.30 8.61
CA GLY A 58 8.62 -8.76 9.43
C GLY A 58 8.32 -8.79 10.94
N PRO A 59 9.34 -8.64 11.79
CA PRO A 59 10.20 -7.45 11.78
C PRO A 59 11.42 -7.59 10.86
N THR A 60 11.94 -6.44 10.43
CA THR A 60 13.22 -6.36 9.72
C THR A 60 14.37 -6.46 10.72
N SER A 61 15.57 -6.79 10.23
CA SER A 61 16.79 -6.58 11.02
C SER A 61 16.92 -5.09 11.38
N PRO A 62 17.25 -4.73 12.64
CA PRO A 62 17.48 -3.34 13.03
C PRO A 62 18.68 -2.70 12.30
N ASP A 63 19.58 -3.53 11.75
CA ASP A 63 20.70 -3.09 10.92
C ASP A 63 20.69 -3.81 9.56
N LEU A 64 19.67 -3.48 8.76
CA LEU A 64 19.45 -4.10 7.44
C LEU A 64 20.64 -3.90 6.47
N ALA A 65 21.39 -2.80 6.61
CA ALA A 65 22.52 -2.52 5.72
C ALA A 65 23.75 -3.40 6.00
N SER A 66 23.94 -3.83 7.25
CA SER A 66 25.06 -4.69 7.65
C SER A 66 24.69 -6.17 7.78
N ALA A 67 23.41 -6.52 7.55
CA ALA A 67 22.93 -7.89 7.67
C ALA A 67 23.68 -8.84 6.73
N GLU A 68 24.02 -10.04 7.21
CA GLU A 68 24.65 -11.07 6.37
C GLU A 68 23.69 -11.56 5.28
N GLU A 69 22.39 -11.55 5.59
CA GLU A 69 21.28 -11.96 4.73
C GLU A 69 20.02 -11.17 5.08
N ALA A 70 19.27 -10.75 4.06
CA ALA A 70 17.99 -10.06 4.15
C ALA A 70 17.03 -10.58 3.07
N LEU A 71 15.72 -10.39 3.26
CA LEU A 71 14.75 -10.77 2.23
C LEU A 71 14.67 -9.64 1.20
N ARG A 72 14.99 -9.96 -0.05
CA ARG A 72 14.72 -9.12 -1.22
C ARG A 72 13.43 -9.57 -1.87
N VAL A 73 12.49 -8.65 -2.06
CA VAL A 73 11.25 -8.87 -2.81
C VAL A 73 11.10 -7.81 -3.90
N THR A 74 10.58 -8.22 -5.05
CA THR A 74 10.13 -7.26 -6.07
C THR A 74 8.64 -7.04 -5.87
N VAL A 75 8.26 -5.81 -5.56
CA VAL A 75 6.89 -5.42 -5.26
C VAL A 75 6.24 -4.64 -6.39
N ASP A 76 4.93 -4.76 -6.48
CA ASP A 76 4.06 -3.93 -7.29
C ASP A 76 4.05 -2.49 -6.75
N LEU A 77 3.91 -1.52 -7.65
CA LEU A 77 3.85 -0.09 -7.33
C LEU A 77 2.51 0.50 -7.73
N GLY A 78 1.88 1.22 -6.82
CA GLY A 78 0.66 1.95 -7.13
C GLY A 78 0.96 3.27 -7.83
N ALA A 79 0.41 3.47 -9.02
CA ALA A 79 0.41 4.76 -9.71
C ALA A 79 -1.00 5.36 -9.68
N VAL A 80 -1.12 6.64 -9.35
CA VAL A 80 -2.41 7.35 -9.31
C VAL A 80 -2.30 8.73 -9.93
N LEU A 81 -3.22 9.03 -10.83
CA LEU A 81 -3.53 10.39 -11.24
C LEU A 81 -4.54 10.98 -10.26
N VAL A 82 -4.15 12.06 -9.58
CA VAL A 82 -4.97 12.80 -8.62
C VAL A 82 -5.30 14.14 -9.26
N ASP A 83 -6.55 14.31 -9.72
CA ASP A 83 -6.96 15.46 -10.55
C ASP A 83 -5.96 15.77 -11.69
N GLY A 84 -5.43 14.70 -12.31
CA GLY A 84 -4.49 14.77 -13.44
C GLY A 84 -3.01 14.82 -13.06
N VAL A 85 -2.65 14.94 -11.78
CA VAL A 85 -1.25 14.94 -11.32
C VAL A 85 -0.83 13.52 -10.93
N LEU A 86 0.31 13.06 -11.45
CA LEU A 86 0.82 11.71 -11.18
C LEU A 86 1.55 11.62 -9.83
N HIS A 87 1.12 10.66 -9.02
CA HIS A 87 1.73 10.23 -7.78
C HIS A 87 1.92 8.71 -7.77
N TRP A 88 2.77 8.24 -6.86
CA TRP A 88 2.94 6.83 -6.56
C TRP A 88 2.75 6.54 -5.08
N PHE A 89 2.48 5.28 -4.76
CA PHE A 89 2.38 4.75 -3.40
C PHE A 89 2.78 3.26 -3.39
N LEU A 90 3.36 2.79 -2.28
CA LEU A 90 3.75 1.39 -2.10
C LEU A 90 2.68 0.57 -1.38
N ASP A 91 1.98 1.16 -0.40
CA ASP A 91 1.15 0.43 0.54
C ASP A 91 -0.33 0.63 0.22
N HIS A 92 -0.78 1.88 0.26
CA HIS A 92 -2.20 2.20 0.13
C HIS A 92 -2.49 3.64 -0.28
N LEU A 93 -3.63 3.78 -0.96
CA LEU A 93 -4.36 5.03 -1.06
C LEU A 93 -5.57 4.97 -0.13
N VAL A 94 -5.74 5.99 0.71
CA VAL A 94 -6.93 6.17 1.56
C VAL A 94 -7.61 7.50 1.26
N ALA A 95 -8.81 7.44 0.71
CA ALA A 95 -9.67 8.59 0.46
C ALA A 95 -10.83 8.60 1.47
N ARG A 96 -10.79 9.52 2.43
CA ARG A 96 -11.85 9.64 3.45
C ARG A 96 -11.84 10.99 4.16
N ARG A 97 -12.99 11.37 4.69
CA ARG A 97 -13.12 12.50 5.64
C ARG A 97 -13.17 12.04 7.10
N SER A 98 -13.77 10.88 7.35
CA SER A 98 -13.91 10.29 8.68
C SER A 98 -13.98 8.78 8.56
N TRP A 99 -13.43 8.07 9.55
CA TRP A 99 -13.64 6.63 9.68
C TRP A 99 -15.07 6.28 10.13
N LEU A 100 -15.71 7.20 10.88
CA LEU A 100 -16.99 6.96 11.54
C LEU A 100 -18.19 7.40 10.70
N ARG A 101 -18.00 8.14 9.62
CA ARG A 101 -19.09 8.72 8.82
C ARG A 101 -18.68 8.92 7.35
N GLY A 102 -19.65 8.79 6.44
CA GLY A 102 -19.49 9.12 5.04
C GLY A 102 -18.63 8.11 4.26
N GLN A 103 -18.28 8.50 3.03
CA GLN A 103 -17.52 7.64 2.13
C GLN A 103 -16.10 7.39 2.66
N VAL A 104 -15.70 6.12 2.63
CA VAL A 104 -14.33 5.65 2.80
C VAL A 104 -14.01 4.79 1.59
N LEU A 105 -12.93 5.16 0.91
CA LEU A 105 -12.31 4.35 -0.13
C LEU A 105 -10.88 4.02 0.33
N ILE A 106 -10.51 2.75 0.18
CA ILE A 106 -9.16 2.27 0.36
C ILE A 106 -8.80 1.47 -0.88
N VAL A 107 -7.64 1.76 -1.44
CA VAL A 107 -7.01 0.94 -2.49
C VAL A 107 -5.71 0.44 -1.90
N ALA A 108 -5.63 -0.87 -1.66
CA ALA A 108 -4.57 -1.50 -0.90
C ALA A 108 -3.70 -2.38 -1.79
N ASN A 109 -2.39 -2.14 -1.73
CA ASN A 109 -1.34 -3.04 -2.21
C ASN A 109 -0.76 -3.86 -1.04
N ALA A 110 -0.69 -3.24 0.15
CA ALA A 110 -0.35 -3.89 1.41
C ALA A 110 -1.60 -4.12 2.29
N ALA A 111 -1.55 -5.16 3.13
CA ALA A 111 -2.68 -5.57 3.97
C ALA A 111 -2.98 -4.62 5.15
N PHE A 112 -1.96 -3.91 5.62
CA PHE A 112 -2.05 -3.09 6.82
C PHE A 112 -2.22 -1.60 6.51
N VAL A 113 -2.94 -0.90 7.38
CA VAL A 113 -2.92 0.56 7.53
C VAL A 113 -2.67 0.82 9.02
N ASP A 114 -1.48 1.29 9.36
CA ASP A 114 -1.00 1.41 10.73
C ASP A 114 -1.19 0.09 11.53
N ASN A 115 -2.10 0.12 12.50
CA ASN A 115 -2.40 -0.98 13.42
C ASN A 115 -3.52 -1.90 12.94
N TRP A 116 -4.05 -1.69 11.74
CA TRP A 116 -5.25 -2.35 11.24
C TRP A 116 -4.93 -3.22 10.04
N ASN A 117 -5.35 -4.49 10.08
CA ASN A 117 -5.35 -5.37 8.93
C ASN A 117 -6.58 -5.05 8.08
N VAL A 118 -6.48 -4.00 7.28
CA VAL A 118 -7.58 -3.43 6.49
C VAL A 118 -7.88 -4.26 5.27
N ALA A 119 -6.87 -4.81 4.61
CA ALA A 119 -7.03 -5.62 3.41
C ALA A 119 -6.32 -6.97 3.60
N PRO A 120 -6.90 -7.92 4.36
CA PRO A 120 -6.21 -9.17 4.73
C PRO A 120 -5.77 -10.06 3.57
N ARG A 121 -6.26 -9.78 2.36
CA ARG A 121 -5.91 -10.51 1.14
C ARG A 121 -4.93 -9.74 0.25
N ALA A 122 -4.68 -8.47 0.53
CA ALA A 122 -3.74 -7.66 -0.23
C ALA A 122 -2.34 -8.21 -0.10
N HIS A 123 -1.67 -8.32 -1.23
CA HIS A 123 -0.32 -8.82 -1.31
C HIS A 123 0.43 -7.99 -2.35
N PRO A 124 1.57 -7.37 -1.98
CA PRO A 124 2.26 -6.37 -2.80
C PRO A 124 3.05 -6.98 -3.98
N GLY A 125 2.67 -8.15 -4.46
CA GLY A 125 3.33 -8.83 -5.59
C GLY A 125 2.36 -9.73 -6.36
N ASP A 126 1.07 -9.63 -6.11
CA ASP A 126 0.07 -10.47 -6.79
C ASP A 126 -0.54 -9.81 -8.03
N GLY A 127 -0.03 -8.63 -8.39
CA GLY A 127 -0.43 -7.86 -9.55
C GLY A 127 -1.79 -7.18 -9.40
N ARG A 128 -2.36 -7.08 -8.19
CA ARG A 128 -3.70 -6.50 -7.99
C ARG A 128 -3.79 -5.63 -6.75
N PHE A 129 -4.57 -4.57 -6.86
CA PHE A 129 -5.09 -3.90 -5.67
C PHE A 129 -6.30 -4.64 -5.11
N ASP A 130 -6.40 -4.67 -3.79
CA ASP A 130 -7.65 -4.90 -3.08
C ASP A 130 -8.31 -3.56 -2.75
N THR A 131 -9.48 -3.29 -3.36
CA THR A 131 -10.26 -2.08 -3.05
C THR A 131 -11.30 -2.39 -1.97
N LEU A 132 -11.51 -1.43 -1.07
CA LEU A 132 -12.57 -1.46 -0.06
C LEU A 132 -13.32 -0.14 -0.08
N GLU A 133 -14.63 -0.23 -0.28
CA GLU A 133 -15.51 0.93 -0.43
C GLU A 133 -16.70 0.84 0.52
N THR A 134 -16.96 1.92 1.26
CA THR A 134 -18.17 2.03 2.08
C THR A 134 -18.69 3.45 2.15
N SER A 135 -19.98 3.63 1.90
CA SER A 135 -20.67 4.93 1.95
C SER A 135 -21.93 4.91 2.83
N THR A 136 -22.60 3.77 2.93
CA THR A 136 -23.91 3.60 3.58
C THR A 136 -23.84 3.01 4.99
N MET A 137 -22.66 2.56 5.44
CA MET A 137 -22.54 1.87 6.73
C MET A 137 -22.91 2.78 7.91
N SER A 138 -23.76 2.27 8.80
CA SER A 138 -24.21 2.95 10.01
C SER A 138 -23.06 3.22 10.98
N LEU A 139 -23.22 4.18 11.89
CA LEU A 139 -22.21 4.47 12.92
C LEU A 139 -21.92 3.23 13.80
N GLY A 140 -22.96 2.51 14.21
CA GLY A 140 -22.82 1.30 15.02
C GLY A 140 -22.06 0.19 14.30
N ASP A 141 -22.35 -0.03 13.02
CA ASP A 141 -21.64 -1.03 12.22
C ASP A 141 -20.20 -0.62 11.95
N ARG A 142 -19.90 0.68 11.80
CA ARG A 142 -18.52 1.18 11.71
C ARG A 142 -17.72 0.90 12.98
N TRP A 143 -18.32 1.06 14.15
CA TRP A 143 -17.66 0.70 15.41
C TRP A 143 -17.38 -0.80 15.50
N ARG A 144 -18.34 -1.65 15.09
CA ARG A 144 -18.19 -3.11 15.05
C ARG A 144 -17.15 -3.56 14.03
N ALA A 145 -17.14 -2.96 12.84
CA ALA A 145 -16.13 -3.22 11.82
C ALA A 145 -14.74 -2.81 12.34
N ARG A 146 -14.64 -1.63 12.97
CA ARG A 146 -13.38 -1.12 13.53
C ARG A 146 -12.79 -2.03 14.59
N SER A 147 -13.59 -2.61 15.49
CA SER A 147 -13.06 -3.53 16.50
C SER A 147 -12.49 -4.82 15.89
N ARG A 148 -12.94 -5.21 14.69
CA ARG A 148 -12.47 -6.38 13.95
C ARG A 148 -11.28 -6.09 13.02
N LEU A 149 -10.95 -4.83 12.77
CA LEU A 149 -9.83 -4.42 11.89
C LEU A 149 -8.48 -4.96 12.37
N LYS A 150 -8.22 -5.01 13.68
CA LYS A 150 -6.95 -5.53 14.22
C LYS A 150 -6.68 -6.98 13.80
N LEU A 151 -7.75 -7.79 13.71
CA LEU A 151 -7.68 -9.21 13.35
C LEU A 151 -7.93 -9.45 11.85
N GLY A 152 -8.28 -8.43 11.08
CA GLY A 152 -8.67 -8.59 9.68
C GLY A 152 -10.03 -9.26 9.48
N THR A 153 -10.84 -9.46 10.52
CA THR A 153 -12.11 -10.21 10.46
C THR A 153 -13.34 -9.34 10.22
N HIS A 154 -13.13 -8.12 9.71
CA HIS A 154 -14.19 -7.18 9.38
C HIS A 154 -14.82 -7.47 8.01
N LEU A 155 -14.23 -8.36 7.22
CA LEU A 155 -14.73 -8.84 5.94
C LEU A 155 -15.18 -10.31 6.03
N PRO A 156 -16.16 -10.73 5.22
CA PRO A 156 -17.02 -9.90 4.39
C PRO A 156 -18.03 -9.10 5.25
N HIS A 157 -18.45 -7.93 4.77
CA HIS A 157 -19.51 -7.13 5.40
C HIS A 157 -20.45 -6.57 4.31
N PRO A 158 -21.79 -6.63 4.48
CA PRO A 158 -22.73 -6.23 3.43
C PRO A 158 -22.61 -4.77 3.01
N ALA A 159 -22.17 -3.89 3.91
CA ALA A 159 -21.94 -2.47 3.63
C ALA A 159 -20.50 -2.13 3.19
N ILE A 160 -19.66 -3.12 2.91
CA ILE A 160 -18.32 -2.93 2.33
C ILE A 160 -18.28 -3.65 0.98
N THR A 161 -18.11 -2.89 -0.09
CA THR A 161 -17.82 -3.46 -1.41
C THR A 161 -16.33 -3.68 -1.52
N THR A 162 -15.93 -4.89 -1.93
CA THR A 162 -14.53 -5.22 -2.17
C THR A 162 -14.31 -5.69 -3.61
N ARG A 163 -13.17 -5.33 -4.22
CA ARG A 163 -12.79 -5.75 -5.58
C ARG A 163 -11.30 -6.02 -5.65
N ARG A 164 -10.89 -6.91 -6.55
CA ARG A 164 -9.48 -7.16 -6.91
C ARG A 164 -9.21 -6.71 -8.33
N VAL A 165 -8.43 -5.65 -8.50
CA VAL A 165 -8.32 -4.93 -9.79
C VAL A 165 -6.89 -4.49 -10.07
N GLU A 166 -6.51 -4.46 -11.35
CA GLU A 166 -5.22 -3.92 -11.82
C GLU A 166 -5.29 -2.40 -12.06
N ALA A 167 -6.49 -1.88 -12.35
CA ALA A 167 -6.75 -0.46 -12.55
C ALA A 167 -8.19 -0.13 -12.14
N VAL A 168 -8.41 1.09 -11.66
CA VAL A 168 -9.73 1.57 -11.25
C VAL A 168 -9.79 3.10 -11.27
N GLN A 169 -10.98 3.65 -11.52
CA GLN A 169 -11.24 5.08 -11.48
C GLN A 169 -12.32 5.42 -10.47
N TYR A 170 -12.19 6.58 -9.84
CA TYR A 170 -13.13 7.09 -8.85
C TYR A 170 -13.41 8.56 -9.08
N ASP A 171 -14.70 8.90 -9.16
CA ASP A 171 -15.19 10.27 -9.22
C ASP A 171 -15.98 10.59 -7.94
N PHE A 172 -15.56 11.62 -7.23
CA PHE A 172 -16.20 12.08 -6.02
C PHE A 172 -17.04 13.34 -6.30
N GLN A 173 -18.24 13.39 -5.71
CA GLN A 173 -19.15 14.53 -5.80
C GLN A 173 -18.58 15.83 -5.19
N ARG A 174 -17.52 15.72 -4.37
CA ARG A 174 -16.81 16.83 -3.74
C ARG A 174 -15.37 16.39 -3.46
N PRO A 175 -14.41 17.32 -3.35
CA PRO A 175 -13.02 16.96 -3.06
C PRO A 175 -12.91 16.06 -1.83
N MET A 176 -12.31 14.89 -1.95
CA MET A 176 -12.09 13.95 -0.85
C MET A 176 -10.64 14.04 -0.37
N PRO A 177 -10.37 14.16 0.93
CA PRO A 177 -9.01 14.13 1.45
C PRO A 177 -8.35 12.79 1.11
N ILE A 178 -7.19 12.87 0.45
CA ILE A 178 -6.41 11.72 0.00
C ILE A 178 -5.16 11.60 0.85
N ARG A 179 -4.85 10.36 1.21
CA ARG A 179 -3.56 9.96 1.77
C ARG A 179 -2.95 8.85 0.93
N LEU A 180 -1.65 8.94 0.69
CA LEU A 180 -0.82 7.91 0.07
C LEU A 180 0.21 7.48 1.11
N ASP A 181 0.27 6.19 1.43
CA ASP A 181 1.20 5.63 2.43
C ASP A 181 1.17 6.42 3.76
N GLY A 182 -0.04 6.81 4.19
CA GLY A 182 -0.26 7.61 5.40
C GLY A 182 -0.03 9.13 5.25
N ARG A 183 0.70 9.59 4.24
CA ARG A 183 0.96 11.03 3.99
C ARG A 183 -0.18 11.69 3.24
N SER A 184 -0.61 12.87 3.70
CA SER A 184 -1.70 13.61 3.04
C SER A 184 -1.18 14.40 1.85
N ILE A 185 -1.91 14.31 0.73
CA ILE A 185 -1.60 15.03 -0.51
C ILE A 185 -2.67 16.07 -0.88
N GLY A 186 -3.58 16.38 0.05
CA GLY A 186 -4.70 17.31 -0.18
C GLY A 186 -6.02 16.60 -0.53
N GLY A 187 -6.96 17.38 -1.08
CA GLY A 187 -8.27 16.88 -1.49
C GLY A 187 -8.39 16.80 -3.01
N ALA A 188 -9.03 15.75 -3.52
CA ALA A 188 -9.20 15.53 -4.96
C ALA A 188 -10.59 15.03 -5.32
N GLN A 189 -11.03 15.27 -6.56
CA GLN A 189 -12.33 14.79 -7.04
C GLN A 189 -12.20 13.56 -7.94
N ASN A 190 -11.12 13.45 -8.70
CA ASN A 190 -10.94 12.42 -9.69
C ASN A 190 -9.66 11.64 -9.37
N LEU A 191 -9.78 10.32 -9.28
CA LEU A 191 -8.65 9.41 -9.13
C LEU A 191 -8.66 8.42 -10.28
N SER A 192 -7.50 8.22 -10.93
CA SER A 192 -7.28 7.12 -11.86
C SER A 192 -6.07 6.33 -11.42
N LEU A 193 -6.29 5.11 -10.96
CA LEU A 193 -5.27 4.24 -10.40
C LEU A 193 -4.92 3.12 -11.37
N ARG A 194 -3.64 2.78 -11.42
CA ARG A 194 -3.11 1.62 -12.11
C ARG A 194 -1.97 1.03 -11.32
N LEU A 195 -1.94 -0.30 -11.26
CA LEU A 195 -0.84 -1.05 -10.69
C LEU A 195 0.26 -1.21 -11.73
N GLU A 196 1.49 -0.94 -11.33
CA GLU A 196 2.70 -1.28 -12.07
C GLU A 196 3.26 -2.57 -11.45
N PRO A 197 3.14 -3.73 -12.11
CA PRO A 197 3.57 -4.99 -11.51
C PRO A 197 5.09 -5.11 -11.49
N ASP A 198 5.63 -5.79 -10.47
CA ASP A 198 7.07 -6.09 -10.33
C ASP A 198 7.98 -4.84 -10.51
N ALA A 199 7.60 -3.72 -9.89
CA ALA A 199 8.10 -2.41 -10.25
C ALA A 199 9.27 -1.90 -9.38
N VAL A 200 9.42 -2.40 -8.16
CA VAL A 200 10.42 -1.91 -7.18
C VAL A 200 11.01 -3.07 -6.39
N ASP A 201 12.33 -3.14 -6.30
CA ASP A 201 13.01 -4.06 -5.38
C ASP A 201 13.09 -3.44 -3.97
N ILE A 202 12.57 -4.18 -2.99
CA ILE A 202 12.53 -3.81 -1.57
C ILE A 202 13.26 -4.87 -0.75
N TRP A 203 14.04 -4.41 0.22
CA TRP A 203 14.75 -5.23 1.19
C TRP A 203 14.11 -5.10 2.56
N ILE A 204 13.91 -6.21 3.26
CA ILE A 204 13.39 -6.27 4.64
C ILE A 204 14.14 -7.29 5.52
#